data_AF-A0A8J6P9M6-F1
#
_entry.id   AF-A0A8J6P9M6-F1
#
_cell.length_a   1.000
_cell.length_b   1.000
_cell.length_c   1.000
_cell.angle_alpha   90.00
_cell.angle_beta   90.00
_cell.angle_gamma   90.00
#
_symmetry.space_group_name_H-M   'P 1'
#
loop_
_entity.id
_entity.type
_entity.pdbx_description
1 polymer ?
#
loop_
_entity_poly.entity_id
_entity_poly.type
_entity_poly.pdbx_seq_one_letter_code
_entity_poly.pdbx_strand_id
1 'polypeptide(L)'
;MIRMALLGPEGSGKDEYANKLADKYGVPVVAVSELLRSEVESGSQLGLDIQKGQKGKKPVHDDLVLQVMYQRLSEKDVEDGFILEGGPKTSAQAEGVDAFLLRQGRGFAGVVLIRYDYDEFMESMTGRLTCRECGSIFNIYTSPPVVEKMCDECGGRLHRRVDDREETISRRLREYESVEEPLTKFYQDRLEIVEGGFDDKSVFKSISRAAEKLKKAAPEIQVSSTQEEETVMADEEKKKKAAAKKKVAAKKKKAASKKKVAAKKKKAAPKKKVAAKKKKAAPKKKVAA
;
A
#
# COMPACT_ATOMS: atom_id res chain seq x y z
N MET A 1 23.13 8.89 2.14
CA MET A 1 21.90 8.07 2.18
C MET A 1 20.78 8.88 2.83
N ILE A 2 19.56 8.85 2.28
CA ILE A 2 18.39 9.55 2.83
C ILE A 2 17.18 8.62 2.80
N ARG A 3 16.48 8.47 3.92
CA ARG A 3 15.22 7.72 4.03
C ARG A 3 14.20 8.66 4.64
N MET A 4 13.32 9.19 3.82
CA MET A 4 12.36 10.21 4.27
C MET A 4 11.00 10.01 3.61
N ALA A 5 9.97 10.64 4.15
CA ALA A 5 8.67 10.73 3.51
C ALA A 5 8.35 12.15 3.05
N LEU A 6 7.51 12.24 2.02
CA LEU A 6 6.91 13.48 1.55
C LEU A 6 5.39 13.44 1.73
N LEU A 7 4.88 14.28 2.61
CA LEU A 7 3.46 14.40 2.95
C LEU A 7 2.87 15.71 2.41
N GLY A 8 1.55 15.75 2.31
CA GLY A 8 0.77 16.87 1.78
C GLY A 8 -0.64 16.44 1.33
N PRO A 9 -1.50 17.36 0.91
CA PRO A 9 -2.82 17.02 0.37
C PRO A 9 -2.73 16.43 -1.06
N GLU A 10 -3.76 15.72 -1.51
CA GLU A 10 -3.80 15.15 -2.87
C GLU A 10 -3.78 16.25 -3.93
N GLY A 11 -2.82 16.21 -4.86
CA GLY A 11 -2.64 17.24 -5.88
C GLY A 11 -1.63 18.32 -5.52
N SER A 12 -0.95 18.19 -4.38
CA SER A 12 0.14 19.07 -3.95
C SER A 12 1.47 18.88 -4.72
N GLY A 13 1.47 18.14 -5.83
CA GLY A 13 2.66 17.82 -6.61
C GLY A 13 3.73 16.94 -5.92
N LYS A 14 3.39 16.19 -4.85
CA LYS A 14 4.42 15.38 -4.14
C LYS A 14 5.10 14.37 -5.04
N ASP A 15 4.37 13.81 -6.00
CA ASP A 15 4.89 12.87 -6.99
C ASP A 15 6.04 13.50 -7.78
N GLU A 16 5.83 14.70 -8.30
CA GLU A 16 6.87 15.44 -9.01
C GLU A 16 8.06 15.79 -8.10
N TYR A 17 7.78 16.29 -6.90
CA TYR A 17 8.83 16.63 -5.95
C TYR A 17 9.61 15.41 -5.44
N ALA A 18 8.94 14.27 -5.24
CA ALA A 18 9.56 13.02 -4.83
C ALA A 18 10.50 12.49 -5.91
N ASN A 19 10.09 12.53 -7.18
CA ASN A 19 10.94 12.17 -8.31
C ASN A 19 12.17 13.09 -8.41
N LYS A 20 11.98 14.42 -8.32
CA LYS A 20 13.10 15.38 -8.32
C LYS A 20 14.07 15.16 -7.14
N LEU A 21 13.57 14.80 -5.95
CA LEU A 21 14.40 14.45 -4.79
C LEU A 21 15.14 13.12 -5.01
N ALA A 22 14.44 12.11 -5.53
CA ALA A 22 15.00 10.81 -5.85
C ALA A 22 16.17 10.93 -6.85
N ASP A 23 15.97 11.68 -7.94
CA ASP A 23 17.01 11.98 -8.92
C ASP A 23 18.20 12.71 -8.28
N LYS A 24 17.93 13.72 -7.44
CA LYS A 24 18.96 14.47 -6.74
C LYS A 24 19.81 13.61 -5.80
N TYR A 25 19.22 12.61 -5.15
CA TYR A 25 19.90 11.76 -4.16
C TYR A 25 20.35 10.41 -4.71
N GLY A 26 19.96 10.05 -5.93
CA GLY A 26 20.24 8.75 -6.53
C GLY A 26 19.56 7.59 -5.79
N VAL A 27 18.32 7.80 -5.33
CA VAL A 27 17.54 6.80 -4.57
C VAL A 27 16.17 6.59 -5.22
N PRO A 28 15.52 5.42 -5.04
CA PRO A 28 14.19 5.19 -5.61
C PRO A 28 13.09 5.99 -4.89
N VAL A 29 12.02 6.29 -5.63
CA VAL A 29 10.72 6.65 -5.04
C VAL A 29 9.97 5.38 -4.66
N VAL A 30 9.41 5.37 -3.46
CA VAL A 30 8.51 4.33 -2.96
C VAL A 30 7.12 4.96 -2.85
N ALA A 31 6.32 4.83 -3.92
CA ALA A 31 4.98 5.42 -3.98
C ALA A 31 3.92 4.44 -3.45
N VAL A 32 3.39 4.70 -2.26
CA VAL A 32 2.46 3.76 -1.58
C VAL A 32 1.22 3.46 -2.43
N SER A 33 0.67 4.46 -3.13
CA SER A 33 -0.49 4.25 -4.00
C SER A 33 -0.20 3.34 -5.20
N GLU A 34 1.01 3.40 -5.74
CA GLU A 34 1.43 2.52 -6.83
C GLU A 34 1.61 1.09 -6.33
N LEU A 35 2.25 0.91 -5.17
CA LEU A 35 2.40 -0.40 -4.56
C LEU A 35 1.04 -1.06 -4.29
N LEU A 36 0.08 -0.31 -3.73
CA LEU A 36 -1.28 -0.82 -3.51
C LEU A 36 -1.98 -1.20 -4.82
N ARG A 37 -1.81 -0.40 -5.89
CA ARG A 37 -2.40 -0.69 -7.20
C ARG A 37 -1.78 -1.95 -7.81
N SER A 38 -0.45 -2.03 -7.84
CA SER A 38 0.29 -3.20 -8.33
C SER A 38 -0.10 -4.47 -7.57
N GLU A 39 -0.25 -4.38 -6.25
CA GLU A 39 -0.66 -5.52 -5.44
C GLU A 39 -2.07 -6.01 -5.82
N VAL A 40 -3.02 -5.09 -6.04
CA VAL A 40 -4.37 -5.43 -6.51
C VAL A 40 -4.35 -6.04 -7.92
N GLU A 41 -3.57 -5.46 -8.83
CA GLU A 41 -3.42 -5.92 -10.22
C GLU A 41 -2.78 -7.31 -10.31
N SER A 42 -1.87 -7.64 -9.39
CA SER A 42 -1.23 -8.97 -9.31
C SER A 42 -2.23 -10.10 -9.02
N GLY A 43 -3.40 -9.78 -8.47
CA GLY A 43 -4.38 -10.77 -8.04
C GLY A 43 -3.94 -11.62 -6.84
N SER A 44 -2.92 -11.19 -6.10
CA SER A 44 -2.46 -11.87 -4.88
C SER A 44 -3.55 -11.91 -3.81
N GLN A 45 -3.37 -12.77 -2.79
CA GLN A 45 -4.29 -12.78 -1.64
C GLN A 45 -4.35 -11.43 -0.93
N LEU A 46 -3.19 -10.76 -0.78
CA LEU A 46 -3.09 -9.43 -0.19
C LEU A 46 -3.80 -8.39 -1.07
N GLY A 47 -3.61 -8.44 -2.38
CA GLY A 47 -4.29 -7.60 -3.36
C GLY A 47 -5.81 -7.76 -3.33
N LEU A 48 -6.31 -8.98 -3.18
CA LEU A 48 -7.74 -9.24 -3.04
C LEU A 48 -8.32 -8.63 -1.75
N ASP A 49 -7.56 -8.67 -0.65
CA ASP A 49 -8.00 -8.09 0.62
C ASP A 49 -7.93 -6.56 0.60
N ILE A 50 -6.92 -5.97 -0.04
CA ILE A 50 -6.85 -4.52 -0.33
C ILE A 50 -8.04 -4.10 -1.21
N GLN A 51 -8.34 -4.85 -2.28
CA GLN A 51 -9.43 -4.55 -3.20
C GLN A 51 -10.80 -4.56 -2.48
N LYS A 52 -11.02 -5.49 -1.55
CA LYS A 52 -12.24 -5.52 -0.72
C LYS A 52 -12.37 -4.24 0.12
N GLY A 53 -11.27 -3.78 0.72
CA GLY A 53 -11.25 -2.51 1.47
C GLY A 53 -11.63 -1.31 0.61
N GLN A 54 -10.99 -1.17 -0.56
CA GLN A 54 -11.21 -0.05 -1.48
C GLN A 54 -12.66 0.00 -2.01
N LYS A 55 -13.25 -1.15 -2.36
CA LYS A 55 -14.65 -1.24 -2.83
C LYS A 55 -15.67 -0.78 -1.77
N GLY A 56 -15.31 -0.87 -0.48
CA GLY A 56 -16.17 -0.49 0.63
C GLY A 56 -16.29 1.01 0.90
N LYS A 57 -15.63 1.88 0.11
CA LYS A 57 -15.44 3.32 0.41
C LYS A 57 -14.84 3.56 1.81
N LYS A 58 -14.12 2.59 2.34
CA LYS A 58 -13.39 2.69 3.61
C LYS A 58 -11.90 2.76 3.33
N PRO A 59 -11.11 3.44 4.17
CA PRO A 59 -9.66 3.36 4.11
C PRO A 59 -9.20 1.90 4.17
N VAL A 60 -8.14 1.57 3.43
CA VAL A 60 -7.46 0.27 3.54
C VAL A 60 -6.86 0.16 4.94
N HIS A 61 -6.99 -1.00 5.57
CA HIS A 61 -6.50 -1.21 6.94
C HIS A 61 -4.97 -1.05 7.01
N ASP A 62 -4.48 -0.41 8.07
CA ASP A 62 -3.05 -0.09 8.24
C ASP A 62 -2.15 -1.32 8.12
N ASP A 63 -2.56 -2.46 8.69
CA ASP A 63 -1.82 -3.72 8.59
C ASP A 63 -1.58 -4.19 7.14
N LEU A 64 -2.52 -3.94 6.22
CA LEU A 64 -2.37 -4.31 4.81
C LEU A 64 -1.43 -3.34 4.10
N VAL A 65 -1.56 -2.04 4.38
CA VAL A 65 -0.67 -1.00 3.83
C VAL A 65 0.77 -1.25 4.29
N LEU A 66 0.95 -1.54 5.58
CA LEU A 66 2.25 -1.86 6.16
C LEU A 66 2.87 -3.12 5.55
N GLN A 67 2.07 -4.19 5.33
CA GLN A 67 2.58 -5.38 4.65
C GLN A 67 3.15 -5.08 3.26
N VAL A 68 2.43 -4.28 2.47
CA VAL A 68 2.88 -3.85 1.13
C VAL A 68 4.16 -3.00 1.23
N MET A 69 4.20 -2.05 2.16
CA MET A 69 5.38 -1.22 2.38
C MET A 69 6.59 -2.06 2.82
N TYR A 70 6.42 -3.01 3.75
CA TYR A 70 7.52 -3.86 4.23
C TYR A 70 8.09 -4.74 3.11
N GLN A 71 7.26 -5.24 2.20
CA GLN A 71 7.75 -5.99 1.04
C GLN A 71 8.67 -5.12 0.18
N ARG A 72 8.22 -3.92 -0.19
CA ARG A 72 9.01 -2.98 -0.99
C ARG A 72 10.27 -2.50 -0.26
N LEU A 73 10.17 -2.19 1.03
CA LEU A 73 11.28 -1.71 1.86
C LEU A 73 12.33 -2.81 2.18
N SER A 74 12.06 -4.06 1.81
CA SER A 74 13.02 -5.18 1.94
C SER A 74 13.87 -5.39 0.68
N GLU A 75 13.62 -4.65 -0.39
CA GLU A 75 14.35 -4.79 -1.66
C GLU A 75 15.74 -4.16 -1.58
N LYS A 76 16.64 -4.54 -2.50
CA LYS A 76 18.05 -4.13 -2.46
C LYS A 76 18.28 -2.68 -2.92
N ASP A 77 17.42 -2.16 -3.78
CA ASP A 77 17.55 -0.81 -4.34
C ASP A 77 17.23 0.30 -3.32
N VAL A 78 16.49 -0.02 -2.25
CA VAL A 78 16.13 0.91 -1.17
C VAL A 78 17.15 0.91 -0.01
N GLU A 79 18.20 0.09 -0.09
CA GLU A 79 19.20 -0.02 0.98
C GLU A 79 19.95 1.29 1.19
N ASP A 80 20.32 1.98 0.12
CA ASP A 80 21.05 3.25 0.17
C ASP A 80 20.15 4.49 0.39
N GLY A 81 18.85 4.26 0.53
CA GLY A 81 17.86 5.28 0.78
C GLY A 81 16.62 5.14 -0.09
N PHE A 82 15.62 5.98 0.17
CA PHE A 82 14.41 6.10 -0.63
C PHE A 82 13.66 7.37 -0.25
N ILE A 83 12.79 7.82 -1.16
CA ILE A 83 11.76 8.83 -0.89
C ILE A 83 10.40 8.12 -0.82
N LEU A 84 9.79 8.07 0.36
CA LEU A 84 8.45 7.51 0.55
C LEU A 84 7.41 8.57 0.17
N GLU A 85 6.64 8.28 -0.87
CA GLU A 85 5.57 9.13 -1.37
C GLU A 85 4.22 8.53 -0.99
N GLY A 86 3.28 9.39 -0.59
CA GLY A 86 1.90 8.98 -0.34
C GLY A 86 1.66 8.25 0.98
N GLY A 87 2.66 8.17 1.87
CA GLY A 87 2.53 7.63 3.22
C GLY A 87 3.73 7.99 4.11
N PRO A 88 3.68 7.64 5.41
CA PRO A 88 2.55 7.07 6.15
C PRO A 88 1.37 8.05 6.31
N LYS A 89 0.14 7.53 6.39
CA LYS A 89 -1.10 8.31 6.54
C LYS A 89 -1.73 8.24 7.93
N THR A 90 -1.21 7.39 8.81
CA THR A 90 -1.66 7.25 10.21
C THR A 90 -0.44 7.08 11.13
N SER A 91 -0.60 7.37 12.42
CA SER A 91 0.46 7.14 13.42
C SER A 91 0.87 5.66 13.49
N ALA A 92 -0.07 4.73 13.34
CA ALA A 92 0.24 3.30 13.32
C ALA A 92 1.10 2.90 12.10
N GLN A 93 0.85 3.50 10.93
CA GLN A 93 1.71 3.32 9.76
C GLN A 93 3.11 3.91 10.01
N ALA A 94 3.18 5.10 10.62
CA ALA A 94 4.44 5.77 10.94
C ALA A 94 5.30 4.95 11.91
N GLU A 95 4.70 4.48 13.01
CA GLU A 95 5.33 3.58 13.97
C GLU A 95 5.82 2.29 13.33
N GLY A 96 4.99 1.70 12.44
CA GLY A 96 5.33 0.46 11.77
C GLY A 96 6.54 0.60 10.83
N VAL A 97 6.60 1.67 10.04
CA VAL A 97 7.74 1.96 9.15
C VAL A 97 9.02 2.18 9.97
N ASP A 98 8.95 3.02 11.01
CA ASP A 98 10.11 3.29 11.88
C ASP A 98 10.62 2.01 12.56
N ALA A 99 9.72 1.21 13.14
CA ALA A 99 10.08 -0.04 13.81
C ALA A 99 10.61 -1.10 12.82
N PHE A 100 10.14 -1.10 11.58
CA PHE A 100 10.66 -1.99 10.55
C PHE A 100 12.09 -1.62 10.15
N LEU A 101 12.34 -0.33 9.87
CA LEU A 101 13.67 0.15 9.49
C LEU A 101 14.68 -0.04 10.63
N LEU A 102 14.28 0.27 11.87
CA LEU A 102 15.15 0.11 13.04
C LEU A 102 15.59 -1.35 13.24
N ARG A 103 14.70 -2.33 12.99
CA ARG A 103 15.04 -3.76 13.05
C ARG A 103 16.02 -4.20 11.96
N GLN A 104 16.11 -3.46 10.86
CA GLN A 104 17.11 -3.66 9.81
C GLN A 104 18.39 -2.85 10.06
N GLY A 105 18.49 -2.18 11.23
CA GLY A 105 19.60 -1.30 11.53
C GLY A 105 19.62 -0.03 10.67
N ARG A 106 18.48 0.37 10.11
CA ARG A 106 18.33 1.52 9.21
C ARG A 106 17.58 2.64 9.92
N GLY A 107 18.10 3.86 9.84
CA GLY A 107 17.44 5.05 10.38
C GLY A 107 16.49 5.70 9.37
N PHE A 108 15.37 6.21 9.86
CA PHE A 108 14.45 7.07 9.12
C PHE A 108 14.77 8.54 9.43
N ALA A 109 15.10 9.33 8.42
CA ALA A 109 15.57 10.71 8.57
C ALA A 109 14.42 11.64 9.02
N GLY A 110 13.22 11.44 8.50
CA GLY A 110 12.07 12.26 8.86
C GLY A 110 11.09 12.47 7.72
N VAL A 111 10.30 13.53 7.86
CA VAL A 111 9.19 13.86 6.97
C VAL A 111 9.28 15.32 6.54
N VAL A 112 9.11 15.56 5.25
CA VAL A 112 8.77 16.90 4.74
C VAL A 112 7.28 16.94 4.49
N LEU A 113 6.60 17.92 5.09
CA LEU A 113 5.18 18.16 4.92
C LEU A 113 4.99 19.42 4.07
N ILE A 114 4.33 19.27 2.92
CA ILE A 114 3.94 20.38 2.06
C ILE A 114 2.54 20.85 2.47
N ARG A 115 2.43 22.06 3.02
CA ARG A 115 1.17 22.73 3.34
C ARG A 115 0.84 23.76 2.29
N TYR A 116 -0.44 23.90 1.97
CA TYR A 116 -0.91 24.95 1.08
C TYR A 116 -1.89 25.84 1.84
N ASP A 117 -1.93 27.11 1.47
CA ASP A 117 -3.08 27.95 1.79
C ASP A 117 -4.34 27.36 1.12
N TYR A 118 -5.49 27.45 1.82
CA TYR A 118 -6.72 26.86 1.34
C TYR A 118 -7.14 27.46 -0.01
N ASP A 119 -7.13 28.80 -0.13
CA ASP A 119 -7.60 29.49 -1.33
C ASP A 119 -6.66 29.22 -2.50
N GLU A 120 -5.35 29.30 -2.29
CA GLU A 120 -4.35 28.97 -3.32
C GLU A 120 -4.45 27.50 -3.78
N PHE A 121 -4.66 26.57 -2.84
CA PHE A 121 -4.83 25.15 -3.18
C PHE A 121 -6.10 24.91 -4.01
N MET A 122 -7.20 25.56 -3.63
CA MET A 122 -8.47 25.46 -4.33
C MET A 122 -8.36 26.03 -5.74
N GLU A 123 -7.71 27.19 -5.91
CA GLU A 123 -7.44 27.78 -7.22
C GLU A 123 -6.58 26.84 -8.08
N SER A 124 -5.49 26.31 -7.52
CA SER A 124 -4.60 25.37 -8.21
C SER A 124 -5.35 24.12 -8.69
N MET A 125 -6.16 23.51 -7.82
CA MET A 125 -6.87 22.27 -8.13
C MET A 125 -8.03 22.48 -9.11
N THR A 126 -8.83 23.54 -8.93
CA THR A 126 -9.98 23.83 -9.82
C THR A 126 -9.54 24.39 -11.18
N GLY A 127 -8.35 24.99 -11.24
CA GLY A 127 -7.72 25.49 -12.45
C GLY A 127 -7.11 24.41 -13.33
N ARG A 128 -6.96 23.18 -12.82
CA ARG A 128 -6.34 22.07 -13.54
C ARG A 128 -7.14 21.63 -14.76
N LEU A 129 -6.43 21.44 -15.86
CA LEU A 129 -6.92 20.89 -17.11
C LEU A 129 -6.09 19.67 -17.49
N THR A 130 -6.74 18.61 -17.96
CA THR A 130 -6.07 17.39 -18.41
C THR A 130 -6.42 17.12 -19.87
N CYS A 131 -5.42 16.79 -20.69
CA CYS A 131 -5.64 16.36 -22.06
C CYS A 131 -6.24 14.95 -22.08
N ARG A 132 -7.30 14.74 -22.88
CA ARG A 132 -7.94 13.44 -23.03
C ARG A 132 -7.11 12.41 -23.79
N GLU A 133 -6.17 12.87 -24.60
CA GLU A 133 -5.41 12.02 -25.53
C GLU A 133 -4.06 11.63 -24.96
N CYS A 134 -3.24 12.62 -24.57
CA CYS A 134 -1.89 12.38 -24.05
C CYS A 134 -1.78 12.43 -22.52
N GLY A 135 -2.83 12.88 -21.81
CA GLY A 135 -2.80 12.99 -20.35
C GLY A 135 -2.05 14.21 -19.81
N SER A 136 -1.46 15.05 -20.66
CA SER A 136 -0.74 16.25 -20.25
C SER A 136 -1.61 17.18 -19.42
N ILE A 137 -0.99 17.80 -18.42
CA ILE A 137 -1.67 18.60 -17.40
C ILE A 137 -1.32 20.08 -17.62
N PHE A 138 -2.35 20.91 -17.61
CA PHE A 138 -2.27 22.37 -17.72
C PHE A 138 -2.99 23.00 -16.54
N ASN A 139 -2.78 24.28 -16.31
CA ASN A 139 -3.49 25.03 -15.29
C ASN A 139 -3.82 26.42 -15.81
N ILE A 140 -5.08 26.83 -15.76
CA ILE A 140 -5.52 28.13 -16.31
C ILE A 140 -4.84 29.35 -15.68
N TYR A 141 -4.24 29.21 -14.49
CA TYR A 141 -3.57 30.28 -13.76
C TYR A 141 -2.05 30.26 -13.94
N THR A 142 -1.41 29.09 -13.91
CA THR A 142 0.06 28.98 -13.93
C THR A 142 0.66 28.53 -15.25
N SER A 143 -0.06 27.69 -15.98
CA SER A 143 0.39 27.12 -17.25
C SER A 143 -0.82 26.97 -18.18
N PRO A 144 -1.41 28.10 -18.62
CA PRO A 144 -2.57 28.07 -19.47
C PRO A 144 -2.15 27.55 -20.86
N PRO A 145 -3.02 26.77 -21.54
CA PRO A 145 -2.74 26.37 -22.91
C PRO A 145 -2.68 27.59 -23.83
N VAL A 146 -1.87 27.50 -24.89
CA VAL A 146 -1.74 28.57 -25.90
C VAL A 146 -3.09 28.82 -26.58
N VAL A 147 -3.83 27.75 -26.89
CA VAL A 147 -5.18 27.82 -27.46
C VAL A 147 -6.19 27.28 -26.46
N GLU A 148 -7.26 28.05 -26.20
CA GLU A 148 -8.26 27.67 -25.20
C GLU A 148 -8.84 26.27 -25.48
N LYS A 149 -8.85 25.42 -24.45
CA LYS A 149 -9.35 24.03 -24.48
C LYS A 149 -8.58 23.07 -25.42
N MET A 150 -7.42 23.46 -25.94
CA MET A 150 -6.58 22.63 -26.81
C MET A 150 -5.23 22.36 -26.17
N CYS A 151 -4.76 21.12 -26.26
CA CYS A 151 -3.48 20.69 -25.69
C CYS A 151 -2.33 21.19 -26.58
N ASP A 152 -1.35 21.85 -25.98
CA ASP A 152 -0.18 22.36 -26.71
C ASP A 152 0.78 21.24 -27.15
N GLU A 153 0.73 20.06 -26.52
CA GLU A 153 1.61 18.94 -26.83
C GLU A 153 1.10 18.05 -27.97
N CYS A 154 -0.22 17.87 -28.10
CA CYS A 154 -0.80 16.93 -29.07
C CYS A 154 -2.00 17.47 -29.86
N GLY A 155 -2.48 18.68 -29.57
CA GLY A 155 -3.69 19.26 -30.19
C GLY A 155 -5.01 18.68 -29.67
N GLY A 156 -4.97 17.73 -28.72
CA GLY A 156 -6.13 17.09 -28.14
C GLY A 156 -7.00 18.00 -27.27
N ARG A 157 -8.20 17.55 -26.91
CA ARG A 157 -9.11 18.36 -26.07
C ARG A 157 -8.75 18.32 -24.59
N LEU A 158 -8.69 19.50 -23.99
CA LEU A 158 -8.54 19.66 -22.55
C LEU A 158 -9.90 19.58 -21.83
N HIS A 159 -9.90 18.99 -20.64
CA HIS A 159 -11.08 18.91 -19.78
C HIS A 159 -10.70 19.00 -18.31
N ARG A 160 -11.65 19.43 -17.47
CA ARG A 160 -11.53 19.32 -16.01
C ARG A 160 -11.90 17.91 -15.56
N ARG A 161 -11.16 17.37 -14.60
CA ARG A 161 -11.48 16.06 -14.02
C ARG A 161 -12.69 16.19 -13.09
N VAL A 162 -13.44 15.09 -12.93
CA VAL A 162 -14.57 15.05 -12.00
C VAL A 162 -14.11 15.20 -10.54
N ASP A 163 -12.91 14.72 -10.24
CA ASP A 163 -12.27 14.84 -8.93
C ASP A 163 -11.91 16.28 -8.55
N ASP A 164 -11.87 17.19 -9.54
CA ASP A 164 -11.38 18.57 -9.39
C ASP A 164 -12.53 19.56 -9.17
N ARG A 165 -13.68 19.04 -8.74
CA ARG A 165 -14.80 19.86 -8.26
C ARG A 165 -14.50 20.35 -6.86
N GLU A 166 -14.81 21.61 -6.62
CA GLU A 166 -14.66 22.28 -5.32
C GLU A 166 -15.14 21.42 -4.14
N GLU A 167 -16.38 20.92 -4.19
CA GLU A 167 -16.93 20.04 -3.15
C GLU A 167 -16.08 18.79 -2.86
N THR A 168 -15.48 18.21 -3.91
CA THR A 168 -14.63 17.01 -3.79
C THR A 168 -13.27 17.36 -3.22
N ILE A 169 -12.68 18.47 -3.67
CA ILE A 169 -11.39 18.98 -3.17
C ILE A 169 -11.52 19.36 -1.69
N SER A 170 -12.53 20.16 -1.33
CA SER A 170 -12.77 20.58 0.07
C SER A 170 -12.98 19.38 0.99
N ARG A 171 -13.72 18.35 0.54
CA ARG A 171 -13.88 17.12 1.34
C ARG A 171 -12.54 16.42 1.56
N ARG A 172 -11.75 16.22 0.50
CA ARG A 172 -10.45 15.54 0.58
C ARG A 172 -9.46 16.31 1.45
N LEU A 173 -9.46 17.64 1.37
CA LEU A 173 -8.59 18.49 2.17
C LEU A 173 -8.94 18.37 3.66
N ARG A 174 -10.22 18.43 4.02
CA ARG A 174 -10.66 18.21 5.42
C ARG A 174 -10.32 16.81 5.93
N GLU A 175 -10.49 15.78 5.10
CA GLU A 175 -10.08 14.42 5.43
C GLU A 175 -8.56 14.35 5.69
N TYR A 176 -7.77 15.03 4.86
CA TYR A 176 -6.32 15.11 5.02
C TYR A 176 -5.91 15.84 6.32
N GLU A 177 -6.48 17.02 6.59
CA GLU A 177 -6.21 17.80 7.79
C GLU A 177 -6.52 17.00 9.07
N SER A 178 -7.58 16.19 9.05
CA SER A 178 -7.97 15.35 10.20
C SER A 178 -6.94 14.28 10.57
N VAL A 179 -6.11 13.83 9.62
CA VAL A 179 -5.05 12.84 9.85
C VAL A 179 -3.67 13.47 9.93
N GLU A 180 -3.53 14.74 9.51
CA GLU A 180 -2.27 15.48 9.55
C GLU A 180 -1.83 15.78 10.98
N GLU A 181 -2.72 16.21 11.87
CA GLU A 181 -2.37 16.59 13.24
C GLU A 181 -1.73 15.43 14.05
N PRO A 182 -2.28 14.21 14.06
CA PRO A 182 -1.62 13.07 14.72
C PRO A 182 -0.25 12.73 14.13
N LEU A 183 -0.06 12.87 12.81
CA LEU A 183 1.20 12.58 12.13
C LEU A 183 2.27 13.64 12.41
N THR A 184 1.88 14.91 12.39
CA THR A 184 2.80 16.03 12.68
C THR A 184 3.29 15.95 14.11
N LYS A 185 2.42 15.58 15.06
CA LYS A 185 2.82 15.29 16.44
C LYS A 185 3.78 14.11 16.55
N PHE A 186 3.54 13.03 15.82
CA PHE A 186 4.43 11.86 15.82
C PHE A 186 5.83 12.20 15.29
N TYR A 187 5.91 12.99 14.23
CA TYR A 187 7.17 13.37 13.59
C TYR A 187 7.78 14.67 14.11
N GLN A 188 7.27 15.28 15.18
CA GLN A 188 7.66 16.64 15.61
C GLN A 188 9.18 16.92 15.64
N ASP A 189 9.99 15.94 16.02
CA ASP A 189 11.46 16.08 16.16
C ASP A 189 12.20 15.85 14.82
N ARG A 190 11.50 15.37 13.80
CA ARG A 190 12.01 15.02 12.46
C ARG A 190 11.02 15.47 11.36
N LEU A 191 10.32 16.58 11.58
CA LEU A 191 9.36 17.16 10.67
C LEU A 191 9.86 18.51 10.19
N GLU A 192 9.86 18.70 8.88
CA GLU A 192 10.04 20.02 8.27
C GLU A 192 8.79 20.38 7.47
N ILE A 193 8.22 21.55 7.77
CA ILE A 193 7.04 22.05 7.07
C ILE A 193 7.49 23.03 5.99
N VAL A 194 6.97 22.85 4.79
CA VAL A 194 7.23 23.71 3.63
C VAL A 194 5.92 24.23 3.10
N GLU A 195 5.88 25.53 2.79
CA GLU A 195 4.77 26.13 2.08
C GLU A 195 4.84 25.74 0.60
N GLY A 196 3.75 25.18 0.12
CA GLY A 196 3.48 24.99 -1.29
C GLY A 196 3.13 26.32 -1.97
N GLY A 197 2.86 26.25 -3.26
CA GLY A 197 2.47 27.42 -4.05
C GLY A 197 2.55 27.12 -5.54
N PHE A 198 2.40 28.17 -6.33
CA PHE A 198 2.39 28.10 -7.80
C PHE A 198 3.77 28.05 -8.46
N ASP A 199 4.83 28.49 -7.77
CA ASP A 199 6.21 28.42 -8.29
C ASP A 199 6.89 27.13 -7.84
N ASP A 200 6.77 26.09 -8.68
CA ASP A 200 7.35 24.77 -8.41
C ASP A 200 8.87 24.81 -8.18
N LYS A 201 9.58 25.80 -8.75
CA LYS A 201 11.04 25.92 -8.55
C LYS A 201 11.36 26.41 -7.14
N SER A 202 10.63 27.42 -6.66
CA SER A 202 10.77 27.92 -5.29
C SER A 202 10.37 26.86 -4.26
N VAL A 203 9.22 26.21 -4.48
CA VAL A 203 8.74 25.14 -3.59
C VAL A 203 9.75 23.99 -3.53
N PHE A 204 10.25 23.52 -4.67
CA PHE A 204 11.26 22.46 -4.70
C PHE A 204 12.57 22.87 -3.99
N LYS A 205 13.00 24.13 -4.12
CA LYS A 205 14.18 24.64 -3.40
C LYS A 205 13.97 24.57 -1.88
N SER A 206 12.79 24.92 -1.39
CA SER A 206 12.42 24.82 0.03
C SER A 206 12.36 23.37 0.50
N ILE A 207 11.71 22.48 -0.26
CA ILE A 207 11.67 21.03 0.01
C ILE A 207 13.07 20.46 0.07
N SER A 208 13.93 20.81 -0.89
CA SER A 208 15.29 20.31 -0.92
C SER A 208 16.12 20.81 0.26
N ARG A 209 15.93 22.06 0.71
CA ARG A 209 16.59 22.57 1.92
C ARG A 209 16.13 21.82 3.17
N ALA A 210 14.84 21.54 3.28
CA ALA A 210 14.27 20.74 4.36
C ALA A 210 14.82 19.31 4.37
N ALA A 211 14.87 18.65 3.22
CA ALA A 211 15.46 17.32 3.07
C ALA A 211 16.94 17.29 3.50
N GLU A 212 17.74 18.31 3.17
CA GLU A 212 19.13 18.42 3.63
C GLU A 212 19.24 18.57 5.15
N LYS A 213 18.33 19.30 5.80
CA LYS A 213 18.31 19.40 7.27
C LYS A 213 18.02 18.05 7.91
N LEU A 214 16.98 17.36 7.44
CA LEU A 214 16.61 16.03 7.94
C LEU A 214 17.74 15.02 7.74
N LYS A 215 18.39 15.06 6.58
CA LYS A 215 19.55 14.21 6.29
C LYS A 215 20.70 14.43 7.27
N LYS A 216 20.95 15.67 7.69
CA LYS A 216 22.00 16.01 8.68
C LYS A 216 21.61 15.65 10.11
N ALA A 217 20.32 15.73 10.44
CA ALA A 217 19.78 15.38 11.75
C ALA A 217 19.52 13.87 11.91
N ALA A 218 19.59 13.10 10.82
CA ALA A 218 19.31 11.68 10.83
C ALA A 218 20.29 10.95 11.77
N PRO A 219 19.80 10.11 12.69
CA PRO A 219 20.68 9.37 13.60
C PRO A 219 21.54 8.38 12.81
N GLU A 220 22.86 8.43 13.01
CA GLU A 220 23.77 7.37 12.56
C GLU A 220 23.48 6.11 13.39
N ILE A 221 22.74 5.17 12.81
CA ILE A 221 22.51 3.88 13.47
C ILE A 221 23.74 3.01 13.24
N GLN A 222 24.59 2.90 14.26
CA GLN A 222 25.66 1.92 14.30
C GLN A 222 25.06 0.55 14.63
N VAL A 223 24.93 -0.30 13.62
CA VAL A 223 24.51 -1.69 13.81
C VAL A 223 25.74 -2.48 14.25
N SER A 224 25.81 -2.87 15.53
CA SER A 224 26.80 -3.86 15.97
C SER A 224 26.44 -5.20 15.32
N SER A 225 27.44 -5.82 14.68
CA SER A 225 27.40 -7.05 13.88
C SER A 225 26.90 -8.32 14.59
N THR A 226 26.28 -8.22 15.77
CA THR A 226 25.78 -9.34 16.56
C THR A 226 24.33 -9.71 16.26
N GLN A 227 23.54 -8.85 15.60
CA GLN A 227 22.11 -9.11 15.35
C GLN A 227 21.82 -9.83 14.02
N GLU A 228 22.79 -9.87 13.09
CA GLU A 228 22.68 -10.65 11.86
C GLU A 228 22.73 -12.15 12.15
N GLU A 229 23.49 -12.60 13.15
CA GLU A 229 23.58 -14.03 13.48
C GLU A 229 22.32 -14.55 14.18
N GLU A 230 21.70 -13.79 15.09
CA GLU A 230 20.48 -14.23 15.78
C GLU A 230 19.25 -14.31 14.85
N THR A 231 19.14 -13.41 13.87
CA THR A 231 18.00 -13.39 12.93
C THR A 231 18.09 -14.53 11.91
N VAL A 232 19.30 -14.84 11.41
CA VAL A 232 19.50 -15.95 10.48
C VAL A 232 19.28 -17.30 11.19
N MET A 233 19.71 -17.44 12.45
CA MET A 233 19.46 -18.66 13.23
C MET A 233 17.99 -18.84 13.61
N ALA A 234 17.26 -17.77 13.96
CA ALA A 234 15.84 -17.83 14.31
C ALA A 234 14.94 -18.19 13.11
N ASP A 235 15.28 -17.72 11.91
CA ASP A 235 14.54 -18.03 10.68
C ASP A 235 14.80 -19.48 10.20
N GLU A 236 16.04 -19.97 10.35
CA GLU A 236 16.37 -21.38 10.10
C GLU A 236 15.64 -22.32 11.07
N GLU A 237 15.54 -21.95 12.35
CA GLU A 237 14.87 -22.77 13.37
C GLU A 237 13.35 -22.79 13.15
N LYS A 238 12.74 -21.68 12.72
CA LYS A 238 11.32 -21.63 12.30
C LYS A 238 11.07 -22.46 11.04
N LYS A 239 11.95 -22.42 10.03
CA LYS A 239 11.85 -23.30 8.84
C LYS A 239 11.98 -24.78 9.20
N LYS A 240 12.91 -25.14 10.08
CA LYS A 240 13.08 -26.53 10.57
C LYS A 240 11.84 -27.00 11.35
N LYS A 241 11.28 -26.17 12.24
CA LYS A 241 10.03 -26.48 12.99
C LYS A 241 8.80 -26.58 12.08
N ALA A 242 8.69 -25.76 11.04
CA ALA A 242 7.59 -25.83 10.06
C ALA A 242 7.67 -27.10 9.17
N ALA A 243 8.88 -27.48 8.74
CA ALA A 243 9.12 -28.72 7.99
C ALA A 243 8.82 -29.97 8.84
N ALA A 244 9.16 -29.96 10.13
CA ALA A 244 8.84 -31.04 11.07
C ALA A 244 7.32 -31.19 11.27
N LYS A 245 6.58 -30.08 11.45
CA LYS A 245 5.11 -30.10 11.57
C LYS A 245 4.41 -30.61 10.30
N LYS A 246 4.90 -30.27 9.10
CA LYS A 246 4.38 -30.82 7.83
C LYS A 246 4.61 -32.33 7.70
N LYS A 247 5.77 -32.85 8.12
CA LYS A 247 6.06 -34.30 8.12
C LYS A 247 5.15 -35.10 9.09
N VAL A 248 4.83 -34.53 10.26
CA VAL A 248 3.92 -35.18 11.23
C VAL A 248 2.46 -35.17 10.73
N ALA A 249 2.02 -34.08 10.09
CA ALA A 249 0.67 -34.00 9.49
C ALA A 249 0.48 -34.97 8.31
N ALA A 250 1.50 -35.16 7.47
CA ALA A 250 1.48 -36.15 6.38
C ALA A 250 1.41 -37.61 6.88
N LYS A 251 2.07 -37.91 8.01
CA LYS A 251 2.05 -39.25 8.63
C LYS A 251 0.69 -39.58 9.26
N LYS A 252 -0.01 -38.58 9.85
CA LYS A 252 -1.39 -38.74 10.35
C LYS A 252 -2.43 -38.94 9.23
N LYS A 253 -2.29 -38.28 8.07
CA LYS A 253 -3.18 -38.50 6.91
C LYS A 253 -3.03 -39.90 6.27
N LYS A 254 -1.81 -40.47 6.25
CA LYS A 254 -1.58 -41.86 5.78
C LYS A 254 -2.10 -42.96 6.73
N ALA A 255 -2.25 -42.66 8.03
CA ALA A 255 -2.84 -43.60 9.00
C ALA A 255 -4.38 -43.62 8.94
N ALA A 256 -5.02 -42.49 8.65
CA ALA A 256 -6.47 -42.39 8.51
C ALA A 256 -7.01 -43.08 7.23
N SER A 257 -6.23 -43.11 6.14
CA SER A 257 -6.63 -43.79 4.90
C SER A 257 -6.49 -45.32 4.98
N LYS A 258 -5.58 -45.86 5.80
CA LYS A 258 -5.45 -47.32 6.00
C LYS A 258 -6.54 -47.92 6.92
N LYS A 259 -7.17 -47.12 7.80
CA LYS A 259 -8.24 -47.60 8.71
C LYS A 259 -9.62 -47.70 8.02
N LYS A 260 -9.85 -47.01 6.89
CA LYS A 260 -11.11 -47.07 6.12
C LYS A 260 -11.20 -48.23 5.12
N VAL A 261 -10.08 -48.90 4.80
CA VAL A 261 -10.05 -50.03 3.84
C VAL A 261 -10.17 -51.40 4.55
N ALA A 262 -9.85 -51.50 5.84
CA ALA A 262 -9.93 -52.77 6.60
C ALA A 262 -11.33 -53.10 7.16
N ALA A 263 -12.27 -52.14 7.21
CA ALA A 263 -13.61 -52.35 7.78
C ALA A 263 -14.66 -52.88 6.78
N LYS A 264 -14.32 -53.06 5.49
CA LYS A 264 -15.27 -53.46 4.44
C LYS A 264 -15.11 -54.90 3.94
N LYS A 265 -14.30 -55.75 4.61
CA LYS A 265 -14.03 -57.15 4.20
C LYS A 265 -14.34 -58.25 5.23
N LYS A 266 -15.06 -57.96 6.32
CA LYS A 266 -15.55 -58.99 7.25
C LYS A 266 -17.04 -58.79 7.55
N LYS A 267 -17.90 -59.37 6.72
CA LYS A 267 -19.25 -59.90 7.06
C LYS A 267 -19.95 -60.37 5.79
N ALA A 268 -19.64 -61.58 5.34
CA ALA A 268 -20.48 -62.34 4.43
C ALA A 268 -20.18 -63.84 4.64
N ALA A 269 -20.97 -64.50 5.48
CA ALA A 269 -21.18 -65.94 5.48
C ALA A 269 -22.64 -66.21 5.89
N PRO A 270 -23.33 -67.20 5.30
CA PRO A 270 -24.78 -67.16 5.12
C PRO A 270 -25.53 -67.91 6.23
N LYS A 271 -26.75 -67.48 6.56
CA LYS A 271 -27.75 -68.32 7.22
C LYS A 271 -29.05 -68.35 6.40
N LYS A 272 -29.51 -69.59 6.20
CA LYS A 272 -30.67 -70.06 5.43
C LYS A 272 -32.01 -69.68 6.07
N LYS A 273 -33.01 -69.49 5.18
CA LYS A 273 -34.49 -69.71 5.29
C LYS A 273 -35.20 -68.91 6.40
N VAL A 274 -36.36 -68.30 6.18
CA VAL A 274 -37.65 -68.85 5.72
C VAL A 274 -38.49 -67.74 5.07
N ALA A 275 -39.34 -68.13 4.12
CA ALA A 275 -40.27 -67.30 3.36
C ALA A 275 -41.49 -66.83 4.16
N ALA A 276 -41.99 -65.62 3.90
CA ALA A 276 -43.42 -65.31 3.96
C ALA A 276 -43.78 -64.04 3.17
N LYS A 277 -44.51 -64.29 2.06
CA LYS A 277 -45.51 -63.50 1.31
C LYS A 277 -45.86 -62.05 1.72
N LYS A 278 -45.93 -61.23 0.65
CA LYS A 278 -46.99 -60.25 0.25
C LYS A 278 -47.13 -59.00 1.13
N LYS A 279 -47.43 -57.78 0.64
CA LYS A 279 -48.20 -57.33 -0.52
C LYS A 279 -47.62 -56.04 -1.11
N LYS A 280 -47.86 -55.88 -2.42
CA LYS A 280 -47.75 -54.64 -3.21
C LYS A 280 -48.71 -53.57 -2.69
N ALA A 281 -48.30 -52.31 -2.73
CA ALA A 281 -49.12 -51.19 -3.17
C ALA A 281 -48.23 -50.13 -3.82
N ALA A 282 -48.64 -49.69 -5.00
CA ALA A 282 -47.92 -48.90 -5.98
C ALA A 282 -48.20 -47.38 -5.78
N PRO A 283 -47.55 -46.50 -6.56
CA PRO A 283 -47.22 -45.13 -6.18
C PRO A 283 -48.20 -44.09 -6.73
N LYS A 284 -48.09 -42.85 -6.25
CA LYS A 284 -48.46 -41.68 -7.05
C LYS A 284 -47.39 -40.58 -6.94
N LYS A 285 -46.64 -40.43 -8.02
CA LYS A 285 -46.00 -39.17 -8.42
C LYS A 285 -47.10 -38.15 -8.74
N LYS A 286 -46.90 -36.89 -8.36
CA LYS A 286 -47.27 -35.74 -9.20
C LYS A 286 -46.17 -34.70 -9.09
N VAL A 287 -45.73 -34.27 -10.27
CA VAL A 287 -44.84 -33.15 -10.59
C VAL A 287 -45.76 -32.04 -11.12
N ALA A 288 -45.44 -30.78 -10.76
CA ALA A 288 -45.77 -29.50 -11.39
C ALA A 288 -45.85 -28.46 -10.24
N ALA A 289 -45.30 -27.25 -10.33
CA ALA A 289 -44.55 -26.53 -11.34
C ALA A 289 -43.65 -25.52 -10.61
#